data_AF-A0A0G8CAB1-F1
#
_entry.id   AF-A0A0G8CAB1-F1
#
_cell.length_a   1.000
_cell.length_b   1.000
_cell.length_c   1.000
_cell.angle_alpha   90.00
_cell.angle_beta   90.00
_cell.angle_gamma   90.00
#
_symmetry.space_group_name_H-M   'P 1'
#
loop_
_entity.id
_entity.type
_entity.pdbx_description
1 polymer ?
#
loop_
_entity_poly.entity_id
_entity_poly.type
_entity_poly.pdbx_seq_one_letter_code
_entity_poly.pdbx_strand_id
1 'polypeptide(L)'
;MKVTQGGSHVPLFELGKHTKADWISMMDKYPNAHAVQLKSKKAVLTVTQDSAKKHIVNQDPIPLLETYDEMIRAQDKISGLSETDPNPLHRSTQRIWAFIENPNKPTWGMYASLDGAAFTTAGNAIESALNVNKFGWGQMHEAGHARQQHPWTWNDLRGMGEVTVNLYSLAAQKRLFPNQPTRLEKSGDYDKAFVYLKQTDKDYKNINDLFVKLVMLWRLHLAYGEDFYPNLHKLYRELPKDQLPKTDEEKIQAFIYNTSKVAKQNVLPFFDQWGLKASQETRQKIEALNYPILTAPIWEATDSKPVIVEEIPDMEPNFTVPVGATVNIGNSFNPMSGVSATDKEDGDLTNKITVDGKVDTSKAGTYELTYTVKDSKSHKVNAKQTVTVKEKEEIKDEPPLLKVPSETTISEGDKFDPMRDVSATDKEDGDLTSEVKYEGEVDTNTPGTCTIKYTVKDSAGHLATQIQTVTVKEKEKPIEIQEPELTVPTEGNMNVEDKFAPMTGVKAIEKEGGNITDKVRHFGEIDIFKTGTSEVKFLGRDSGSNEVTTIQKVVVTDQENGINNIPNNSNSDEKEDTYKEFPKAGTSTNNSAAIGILMVLVGMIITFGCKFKKVLK
;
A
#
# COMPACT_ATOMS: atom_id res chain seq x y z
N MET A 1 19.56 1.02 -65.49
CA MET A 1 19.62 1.35 -66.94
C MET A 1 21.05 1.19 -67.43
N LYS A 2 21.27 0.95 -68.73
CA LYS A 2 22.61 0.96 -69.36
C LYS A 2 22.62 2.07 -70.41
N VAL A 3 23.56 3.01 -70.29
CA VAL A 3 23.77 4.03 -71.34
C VAL A 3 24.50 3.37 -72.50
N THR A 4 23.89 3.36 -73.68
CA THR A 4 24.44 2.74 -74.90
C THR A 4 24.90 3.76 -75.94
N GLN A 5 24.41 5.01 -75.86
CA GLN A 5 24.81 6.14 -76.70
C GLN A 5 24.55 7.45 -75.93
N GLY A 6 25.35 8.47 -76.21
CA GLY A 6 25.25 9.80 -75.57
C GLY A 6 25.98 9.92 -74.23
N GLY A 7 26.15 11.16 -73.77
CA GLY A 7 26.95 11.51 -72.60
C GLY A 7 28.44 11.76 -72.93
N SER A 8 29.21 12.14 -71.91
CA SER A 8 30.67 12.30 -71.97
C SER A 8 31.31 11.67 -70.73
N HIS A 9 32.55 11.20 -70.86
CA HIS A 9 33.28 10.59 -69.74
C HIS A 9 33.86 11.66 -68.81
N VAL A 10 33.83 11.36 -67.51
CA VAL A 10 34.51 12.09 -66.44
C VAL A 10 35.35 11.12 -65.60
N PRO A 11 36.48 11.54 -65.01
CA PRO A 11 37.18 10.76 -64.00
C PRO A 11 36.27 10.50 -62.79
N LEU A 12 36.10 9.24 -62.41
CA LEU A 12 35.32 8.79 -61.26
C LEU A 12 36.14 7.81 -60.42
N PHE A 13 36.72 8.30 -59.33
CA PHE A 13 37.33 7.43 -58.33
C PHE A 13 36.25 6.84 -57.41
N GLU A 14 36.31 5.52 -57.15
CA GLU A 14 35.44 4.84 -56.20
C GLU A 14 36.28 4.06 -55.17
N LEU A 15 36.12 4.41 -53.90
CA LEU A 15 36.79 3.77 -52.77
C LEU A 15 36.50 2.26 -52.75
N GLY A 16 37.55 1.45 -52.66
CA GLY A 16 37.44 -0.01 -52.70
C GLY A 16 37.22 -0.62 -54.09
N LYS A 17 37.24 0.18 -55.17
CA LYS A 17 37.29 -0.31 -56.56
C LYS A 17 38.54 0.11 -57.33
N HIS A 18 38.99 1.34 -57.13
CA HIS A 18 40.06 1.95 -57.91
C HIS A 18 41.31 2.17 -57.04
N THR A 19 42.49 2.02 -57.63
CA THR A 19 43.80 2.27 -57.01
C THR A 19 44.33 3.65 -57.37
N LYS A 20 45.42 4.09 -56.73
CA LYS A 20 46.14 5.31 -57.13
C LYS A 20 46.66 5.27 -58.59
N ALA A 21 46.96 4.09 -59.14
CA ALA A 21 47.36 3.95 -60.54
C ALA A 21 46.18 4.19 -61.49
N ASP A 22 45.00 3.63 -61.17
CA ASP A 22 43.77 3.87 -61.91
C ASP A 22 43.36 5.35 -61.85
N TRP A 23 43.51 5.98 -60.69
CA TRP A 23 43.23 7.39 -60.47
C TRP A 23 44.01 8.32 -61.41
N ILE A 24 45.33 8.14 -61.47
CA ILE A 24 46.21 8.90 -62.38
C ILE A 24 45.80 8.62 -63.84
N SER A 25 45.62 7.34 -64.20
CA SER A 25 45.21 6.95 -65.56
C SER A 25 43.87 7.57 -65.99
N MET A 26 42.89 7.70 -65.10
CA MET A 26 41.61 8.36 -65.39
C MET A 26 41.78 9.85 -65.65
N MET A 27 42.62 10.53 -64.87
CA MET A 27 42.88 11.97 -65.01
C MET A 27 43.64 12.29 -66.29
N ASP A 28 44.64 11.48 -66.64
CA ASP A 28 45.40 11.59 -67.90
C ASP A 28 44.55 11.26 -69.14
N LYS A 29 43.64 10.28 -69.03
CA LYS A 29 42.76 9.85 -70.13
C LYS A 29 41.66 10.86 -70.46
N TYR A 30 41.23 11.67 -69.49
CA TYR A 30 40.18 12.68 -69.67
C TYR A 30 40.67 14.08 -69.27
N PRO A 31 41.69 14.63 -69.97
CA PRO A 31 42.43 15.83 -69.55
C PRO A 31 41.62 17.12 -69.64
N ASN A 32 40.45 17.07 -70.29
CA ASN A 32 39.51 18.17 -70.55
C ASN A 32 38.08 17.85 -70.03
N ALA A 33 37.93 16.95 -69.05
CA ALA A 33 36.62 16.63 -68.50
C ALA A 33 36.00 17.85 -67.77
N HIS A 34 34.69 18.05 -67.92
CA HIS A 34 33.99 19.20 -67.32
C HIS A 34 33.88 19.12 -65.79
N ALA A 35 34.00 17.92 -65.23
CA ALA A 35 33.99 17.64 -63.81
C ALA A 35 34.82 16.39 -63.50
N VAL A 36 35.11 16.20 -62.21
CA VAL A 36 35.80 15.06 -61.62
C VAL A 36 35.00 14.63 -60.39
N GLN A 37 34.88 13.32 -60.17
CA GLN A 37 34.20 12.77 -58.99
C GLN A 37 35.10 11.82 -58.19
N LEU A 38 35.05 11.96 -56.87
CA LEU A 38 35.71 11.04 -55.93
C LEU A 38 34.66 10.58 -54.91
N LYS A 39 34.40 9.27 -54.85
CA LYS A 39 33.25 8.69 -54.14
C LYS A 39 33.70 7.64 -53.11
N SER A 40 33.24 7.82 -51.87
CA SER A 40 33.40 6.88 -50.75
C SER A 40 32.11 6.06 -50.53
N LYS A 41 31.90 5.47 -49.34
CA LYS A 41 30.63 4.79 -49.03
C LYS A 41 29.53 5.78 -48.64
N LYS A 42 29.88 6.92 -48.03
CA LYS A 42 28.94 7.95 -47.53
C LYS A 42 29.06 9.31 -48.23
N ALA A 43 30.13 9.60 -48.96
CA ALA A 43 30.39 10.90 -49.60
C ALA A 43 30.65 10.79 -51.11
N VAL A 44 30.32 11.86 -51.84
CA VAL A 44 30.77 12.10 -53.22
C VAL A 44 31.26 13.53 -53.36
N LEU A 45 32.55 13.69 -53.60
CA LEU A 45 33.16 14.96 -53.97
C LEU A 45 32.95 15.15 -55.47
N THR A 46 32.42 16.30 -55.88
CA THR A 46 32.31 16.70 -57.30
C THR A 46 32.99 18.04 -57.50
N VAL A 47 34.07 18.05 -58.27
CA VAL A 47 34.97 19.20 -58.42
C VAL A 47 35.31 19.47 -59.88
N THR A 48 35.79 20.67 -60.16
CA THR A 48 36.39 21.03 -61.45
C THR A 48 37.68 20.24 -61.67
N GLN A 49 37.99 20.00 -62.94
CA GLN A 49 39.12 19.14 -63.29
C GLN A 49 40.47 19.83 -63.07
N ASP A 50 40.53 21.16 -63.12
CA ASP A 50 41.72 21.94 -62.73
C ASP A 50 41.97 21.92 -61.22
N SER A 51 40.94 22.03 -60.39
CA SER A 51 41.10 21.86 -58.93
C SER A 51 41.51 20.43 -58.56
N ALA A 52 41.01 19.42 -59.28
CA ALA A 52 41.47 18.04 -59.13
C ALA A 52 42.96 17.86 -59.50
N LYS A 53 43.38 18.38 -60.67
CA LYS A 53 44.80 18.42 -61.10
C LYS A 53 45.69 19.12 -60.07
N LYS A 54 45.23 20.24 -59.52
CA LYS A 54 46.03 21.08 -58.61
C LYS A 54 46.15 20.49 -57.21
N HIS A 55 45.09 19.85 -56.68
CA HIS A 55 45.02 19.51 -55.25
C HIS A 55 45.03 18.01 -54.92
N ILE A 56 44.60 17.09 -55.82
CA ILE A 56 44.47 15.66 -55.47
C ILE A 56 45.09 14.67 -56.48
N VAL A 57 45.35 15.03 -57.75
CA VAL A 57 45.87 14.06 -58.76
C VAL A 57 47.16 13.35 -58.35
N ASN A 58 48.09 14.07 -57.70
CA ASN A 58 49.38 13.53 -57.27
C ASN A 58 49.31 12.78 -55.90
N GLN A 59 48.19 12.91 -55.18
CA GLN A 59 47.98 12.27 -53.89
C GLN A 59 47.35 10.88 -54.04
N ASP A 60 47.13 10.18 -52.94
CA ASP A 60 46.22 9.03 -52.91
C ASP A 60 44.83 9.53 -52.47
N PRO A 61 43.74 9.29 -53.23
CA PRO A 61 42.39 9.64 -52.81
C PRO A 61 41.86 8.82 -51.61
N ILE A 62 42.42 7.64 -51.33
CA ILE A 62 41.86 6.69 -50.35
C ILE A 62 41.75 7.31 -48.94
N PRO A 63 42.83 7.85 -48.32
CA PRO A 63 42.75 8.40 -46.96
C PRO A 63 41.83 9.62 -46.83
N LEU A 64 41.68 10.41 -47.90
CA LEU A 64 40.73 11.53 -47.94
C LEU A 64 39.28 11.01 -47.89
N LEU A 65 38.96 10.02 -48.72
CA LEU A 65 37.62 9.44 -48.81
C LEU A 65 37.22 8.66 -47.55
N GLU A 66 38.18 8.02 -46.89
CA GLU A 66 37.99 7.40 -45.57
C GLU A 66 37.79 8.46 -44.47
N THR A 67 38.49 9.59 -44.53
CA THR A 67 38.29 10.74 -43.62
C THR A 67 36.89 11.33 -43.76
N TYR A 68 36.35 11.44 -44.98
CA TYR A 68 34.95 11.85 -45.19
C TYR A 68 33.96 10.82 -44.65
N ASP A 69 34.17 9.51 -44.85
CA ASP A 69 33.30 8.46 -44.29
C ASP A 69 33.29 8.48 -42.76
N GLU A 70 34.45 8.65 -42.12
CA GLU A 70 34.58 8.69 -40.65
C GLU A 70 34.07 10.01 -40.05
N MET A 71 34.23 11.15 -40.73
CA MET A 71 33.56 12.40 -40.37
C MET A 71 32.04 12.18 -40.31
N ILE A 72 31.46 11.65 -41.38
CA ILE A 72 30.01 11.44 -41.49
C ILE A 72 29.54 10.44 -40.43
N ARG A 73 30.32 9.38 -40.14
CA ARG A 73 30.02 8.44 -39.04
C ARG A 73 30.05 9.08 -37.66
N ALA A 74 31.00 9.97 -37.38
CA ALA A 74 31.04 10.70 -36.10
C ALA A 74 29.82 11.59 -35.91
N GLN A 75 29.39 12.25 -36.98
CA GLN A 75 28.24 13.15 -36.97
C GLN A 75 26.90 12.39 -36.93
N ASP A 76 26.78 11.29 -37.67
CA ASP A 76 25.66 10.33 -37.53
C ASP A 76 25.58 9.82 -36.08
N LYS A 77 26.72 9.43 -35.47
CA LYS A 77 26.77 8.95 -34.08
C LYS A 77 26.23 9.99 -33.10
N ILE A 78 26.76 11.22 -33.05
CA ILE A 78 26.28 12.23 -32.08
C ILE A 78 24.83 12.64 -32.34
N SER A 79 24.35 12.52 -33.59
CA SER A 79 22.92 12.63 -33.92
C SER A 79 22.08 11.42 -33.49
N GLY A 80 22.65 10.43 -32.79
CA GLY A 80 21.95 9.21 -32.38
C GLY A 80 21.42 8.40 -33.56
N LEU A 81 22.12 8.43 -34.70
CA LEU A 81 21.81 7.66 -35.90
C LEU A 81 22.79 6.49 -36.04
N SER A 82 22.32 5.34 -36.54
CA SER A 82 23.21 4.25 -36.97
C SER A 82 22.71 3.56 -38.24
N GLU A 83 23.58 2.87 -38.96
CA GLU A 83 23.22 2.19 -40.21
C GLU A 83 22.31 0.96 -39.98
N THR A 84 22.31 0.43 -38.76
CA THR A 84 21.64 -0.81 -38.35
C THR A 84 20.49 -0.61 -37.36
N ASP A 85 20.12 0.62 -36.99
CA ASP A 85 19.05 0.86 -36.01
C ASP A 85 17.72 0.27 -36.51
N PRO A 86 17.03 -0.57 -35.72
CA PRO A 86 15.73 -1.13 -36.11
C PRO A 86 14.65 -0.05 -36.24
N ASN A 87 14.71 1.04 -35.46
CA ASN A 87 13.79 2.16 -35.57
C ASN A 87 14.15 3.01 -36.82
N PRO A 88 13.27 3.14 -37.83
CA PRO A 88 13.56 3.95 -39.01
C PRO A 88 13.76 5.45 -38.69
N LEU A 89 13.26 5.94 -37.56
CA LEU A 89 13.52 7.32 -37.08
C LEU A 89 14.97 7.52 -36.63
N HIS A 90 15.75 6.44 -36.45
CA HIS A 90 17.12 6.47 -35.94
C HIS A 90 18.12 5.84 -36.91
N ARG A 91 17.66 5.46 -38.11
CA ARG A 91 18.54 4.93 -39.15
C ARG A 91 19.27 6.05 -39.86
N SER A 92 20.58 5.90 -40.03
CA SER A 92 21.40 6.80 -40.86
C SER A 92 20.84 6.84 -42.29
N THR A 93 20.92 8.01 -42.93
CA THR A 93 20.51 8.15 -44.33
C THR A 93 21.34 7.24 -45.24
N GLN A 94 20.67 6.60 -46.21
CA GLN A 94 21.32 5.86 -47.30
C GLN A 94 21.71 6.76 -48.48
N ARG A 95 21.40 8.07 -48.42
CA ARG A 95 21.91 9.04 -49.40
C ARG A 95 23.42 9.21 -49.23
N ILE A 96 24.11 9.34 -50.36
CA ILE A 96 25.51 9.75 -50.40
C ILE A 96 25.55 11.27 -50.30
N TRP A 97 26.30 11.79 -49.32
CA TRP A 97 26.47 13.21 -49.06
C TRP A 97 27.32 13.88 -50.15
N ALA A 98 26.82 14.96 -50.73
CA ALA A 98 27.50 15.68 -51.81
C ALA A 98 28.45 16.76 -51.26
N PHE A 99 29.66 16.80 -51.79
CA PHE A 99 30.70 17.79 -51.46
C PHE A 99 31.14 18.48 -52.75
N ILE A 100 30.59 19.65 -53.02
CA ILE A 100 30.55 20.24 -54.37
C ILE A 100 31.41 21.51 -54.47
N GLU A 101 32.26 21.59 -55.50
CA GLU A 101 32.94 22.85 -55.83
C GLU A 101 32.00 23.85 -56.49
N ASN A 102 31.97 25.09 -56.00
CA ASN A 102 31.35 26.22 -56.68
C ASN A 102 32.42 27.17 -57.24
N PRO A 103 32.80 27.03 -58.53
CA PRO A 103 33.78 27.93 -59.17
C PRO A 103 33.20 29.32 -59.50
N ASN A 104 31.88 29.50 -59.43
CA ASN A 104 31.21 30.76 -59.74
C ASN A 104 31.11 31.72 -58.54
N LYS A 105 31.63 31.32 -57.36
CA LYS A 105 31.72 32.17 -56.17
C LYS A 105 33.13 32.78 -56.06
N PRO A 106 33.30 34.11 -56.21
CA PRO A 106 34.62 34.75 -56.18
C PRO A 106 35.20 34.94 -54.77
N THR A 107 34.37 34.82 -53.73
CA THR A 107 34.76 34.94 -52.33
C THR A 107 35.16 33.59 -51.76
N TRP A 108 36.22 33.55 -50.94
CA TRP A 108 36.56 32.37 -50.13
C TRP A 108 35.39 31.98 -49.21
N GLY A 109 35.13 30.68 -49.09
CA GLY A 109 34.29 30.11 -48.05
C GLY A 109 33.86 28.68 -48.31
N MET A 110 33.06 28.17 -47.38
CA MET A 110 32.21 27.00 -47.56
C MET A 110 30.77 27.40 -47.19
N TYR A 111 29.79 26.56 -47.54
CA TYR A 111 28.40 26.72 -47.11
C TYR A 111 27.62 25.40 -47.25
N ALA A 112 26.70 25.16 -46.33
CA ALA A 112 25.80 24.00 -46.35
C ALA A 112 24.79 24.02 -47.53
N SER A 113 24.31 22.84 -47.89
CA SER A 113 23.31 22.60 -48.93
C SER A 113 22.39 21.44 -48.54
N LEU A 114 21.29 21.24 -49.27
CA LEU A 114 20.24 20.27 -48.90
C LEU A 114 20.75 18.81 -48.76
N ASP A 115 21.72 18.41 -49.58
CA ASP A 115 22.28 17.06 -49.65
C ASP A 115 23.77 16.99 -49.26
N GLY A 116 24.32 18.04 -48.62
CA GLY A 116 25.71 18.10 -48.16
C GLY A 116 26.30 19.50 -48.13
N ALA A 117 27.54 19.69 -48.56
CA ALA A 117 28.27 20.96 -48.45
C ALA A 117 28.84 21.43 -49.79
N ALA A 118 29.02 22.74 -49.93
CA ALA A 118 29.71 23.37 -51.05
C ALA A 118 30.93 24.15 -50.57
N PHE A 119 31.96 24.21 -51.41
CA PHE A 119 33.20 24.97 -51.17
C PHE A 119 33.60 25.75 -52.41
N THR A 120 34.18 26.94 -52.20
CA THR A 120 34.56 27.81 -53.32
C THR A 120 35.98 27.51 -53.81
N THR A 121 36.22 27.66 -55.11
CA THR A 121 37.57 27.58 -55.71
C THR A 121 38.51 28.68 -55.20
N ALA A 122 37.95 29.78 -54.69
CA ALA A 122 38.70 30.89 -54.11
C ALA A 122 39.35 30.52 -52.77
N GLY A 123 40.65 30.83 -52.63
CA GLY A 123 41.43 30.62 -51.40
C GLY A 123 41.70 29.14 -51.07
N ASN A 124 41.79 28.81 -49.78
CA ASN A 124 42.21 27.48 -49.32
C ASN A 124 41.05 26.49 -49.03
N ALA A 125 39.80 26.88 -49.28
CA ALA A 125 38.64 26.01 -49.06
C ALA A 125 38.70 24.75 -49.95
N ILE A 126 38.96 24.94 -51.24
CA ILE A 126 39.18 23.85 -52.21
C ILE A 126 40.40 22.97 -51.87
N GLU A 127 41.51 23.56 -51.42
CA GLU A 127 42.70 22.80 -51.00
C GLU A 127 42.37 21.92 -49.80
N SER A 128 41.73 22.48 -48.78
CA SER A 128 41.34 21.77 -47.55
C SER A 128 40.37 20.62 -47.84
N ALA A 129 39.44 20.80 -48.79
CA ALA A 129 38.48 19.76 -49.20
C ALA A 129 39.12 18.62 -50.03
N LEU A 130 40.25 18.88 -50.70
CA LEU A 130 40.94 17.93 -51.59
C LEU A 130 42.28 17.40 -51.06
N ASN A 131 42.70 17.78 -49.84
CA ASN A 131 43.96 17.34 -49.25
C ASN A 131 43.75 16.89 -47.80
N VAL A 132 43.93 15.59 -47.53
CA VAL A 132 43.75 15.01 -46.20
C VAL A 132 44.63 15.66 -45.12
N ASN A 133 45.84 16.13 -45.49
CA ASN A 133 46.77 16.83 -44.60
C ASN A 133 46.38 18.29 -44.34
N LYS A 134 45.29 18.77 -44.95
CA LYS A 134 44.71 20.11 -44.80
C LYS A 134 43.23 20.05 -44.39
N PHE A 135 42.66 18.85 -44.23
CA PHE A 135 41.28 18.65 -43.82
C PHE A 135 41.03 19.27 -42.44
N GLY A 136 39.87 19.91 -42.23
CA GLY A 136 39.70 20.74 -41.04
C GLY A 136 38.26 21.14 -40.72
N TRP A 137 38.14 22.26 -40.01
CA TRP A 137 36.88 22.65 -39.38
C TRP A 137 35.75 22.95 -40.38
N GLY A 138 36.07 23.48 -41.57
CA GLY A 138 35.05 23.89 -42.55
C GLY A 138 34.18 22.72 -43.02
N GLN A 139 34.80 21.61 -43.46
CA GLN A 139 34.08 20.43 -43.94
C GLN A 139 33.20 19.82 -42.83
N MET A 140 33.73 19.77 -41.61
CA MET A 140 33.02 19.26 -40.44
C MET A 140 31.84 20.17 -40.06
N HIS A 141 32.02 21.49 -40.11
CA HIS A 141 31.00 22.48 -39.83
C HIS A 141 29.85 22.44 -40.86
N GLU A 142 30.15 22.54 -42.16
CA GLU A 142 29.09 22.52 -43.18
C GLU A 142 28.30 21.20 -43.21
N ALA A 143 28.97 20.06 -43.02
CA ALA A 143 28.30 18.76 -42.91
C ALA A 143 27.46 18.63 -41.62
N GLY A 144 27.78 19.41 -40.59
CA GLY A 144 27.03 19.50 -39.34
C GLY A 144 25.70 20.25 -39.49
N HIS A 145 25.62 21.28 -40.34
CA HIS A 145 24.39 22.06 -40.51
C HIS A 145 23.20 21.18 -40.93
N ALA A 146 23.44 20.24 -41.85
CA ALA A 146 22.42 19.29 -42.34
C ALA A 146 21.97 18.23 -41.31
N ARG A 147 22.50 18.28 -40.07
CA ARG A 147 22.10 17.44 -38.93
C ARG A 147 21.41 18.22 -37.80
N GLN A 148 21.39 19.55 -37.87
CA GLN A 148 20.81 20.39 -36.82
C GLN A 148 19.31 20.12 -36.63
N GLN A 149 18.94 19.73 -35.42
CA GLN A 149 17.56 19.59 -35.03
C GLN A 149 16.95 20.96 -34.68
N HIS A 150 16.05 21.43 -35.55
CA HIS A 150 15.30 22.67 -35.34
C HIS A 150 14.56 22.78 -33.97
N PRO A 151 14.01 21.69 -33.38
CA PRO A 151 13.35 21.75 -32.06
C PRO A 151 14.21 22.21 -30.87
N TRP A 152 15.54 22.27 -30.99
CA TRP A 152 16.44 22.89 -30.00
C TRP A 152 17.50 23.78 -30.65
N THR A 153 17.29 24.19 -31.91
CA THR A 153 18.07 25.22 -32.59
C THR A 153 17.19 26.46 -32.72
N TRP A 154 17.40 27.43 -31.82
CA TRP A 154 16.58 28.63 -31.72
C TRP A 154 17.25 29.87 -32.34
N ASN A 155 16.43 30.80 -32.81
CA ASN A 155 16.85 32.00 -33.57
C ASN A 155 16.70 33.28 -32.72
N ASP A 156 17.18 33.23 -31.46
CA ASP A 156 17.18 34.41 -30.56
C ASP A 156 18.07 35.56 -31.07
N LEU A 157 18.17 36.63 -30.27
CA LEU A 157 18.98 37.83 -30.53
C LEU A 157 20.41 37.58 -31.06
N ARG A 158 21.02 36.43 -30.72
CA ARG A 158 22.34 35.98 -31.20
C ARG A 158 22.31 34.61 -31.89
N GLY A 159 21.17 33.93 -31.89
CA GLY A 159 20.92 32.64 -32.53
C GLY A 159 21.68 31.47 -31.92
N MET A 160 21.34 30.28 -32.41
CA MET A 160 22.01 29.02 -32.13
C MET A 160 22.42 28.24 -33.40
N GLY A 161 22.13 28.75 -34.60
CA GLY A 161 22.53 28.14 -35.87
C GLY A 161 24.04 27.88 -35.94
N GLU A 162 24.84 28.93 -35.77
CA GLU A 162 26.31 28.84 -35.73
C GLU A 162 26.86 28.15 -34.46
N VAL A 163 26.01 27.90 -33.46
CA VAL A 163 26.40 27.27 -32.20
C VAL A 163 26.23 25.75 -32.28
N THR A 164 25.00 25.26 -32.48
CA THR A 164 24.68 23.83 -32.38
C THR A 164 25.30 23.01 -33.50
N VAL A 165 25.56 23.61 -34.68
CA VAL A 165 26.36 23.01 -35.76
C VAL A 165 27.73 22.52 -35.27
N ASN A 166 28.34 23.23 -34.32
CA ASN A 166 29.69 22.94 -33.88
C ASN A 166 29.79 21.80 -32.85
N LEU A 167 28.65 21.23 -32.40
CA LEU A 167 28.64 19.91 -31.75
C LEU A 167 29.06 18.80 -32.72
N TYR A 168 28.54 18.82 -33.95
CA TYR A 168 28.93 17.86 -35.00
C TYR A 168 30.38 18.09 -35.45
N SER A 169 30.86 19.35 -35.40
CA SER A 169 32.29 19.68 -35.62
C SER A 169 33.20 19.08 -34.54
N LEU A 170 32.83 19.20 -33.25
CA LEU A 170 33.62 18.65 -32.14
C LEU A 170 33.62 17.11 -32.12
N ALA A 171 32.47 16.49 -32.40
CA ALA A 171 32.36 15.03 -32.54
C ALA A 171 33.25 14.50 -33.68
N ALA A 172 33.21 15.14 -34.84
CA ALA A 172 34.09 14.81 -35.96
C ALA A 172 35.57 15.08 -35.65
N GLN A 173 35.90 16.19 -35.00
CA GLN A 173 37.28 16.50 -34.60
C GLN A 173 37.84 15.42 -33.66
N LYS A 174 37.08 15.01 -32.63
CA LYS A 174 37.49 13.93 -31.72
C LYS A 174 37.64 12.58 -32.42
N ARG A 175 36.80 12.26 -33.41
CA ARG A 175 36.91 11.01 -34.17
C ARG A 175 38.13 10.96 -35.08
N LEU A 176 38.41 12.06 -35.79
CA LEU A 176 39.49 12.13 -36.78
C LEU A 176 40.86 12.43 -36.14
N PHE A 177 40.88 13.20 -35.06
CA PHE A 177 42.10 13.70 -34.42
C PHE A 177 42.10 13.45 -32.89
N PRO A 178 41.90 12.21 -32.41
CA PRO A 178 41.69 11.91 -30.98
C PRO A 178 42.86 12.31 -30.08
N ASN A 179 44.07 12.42 -30.64
CA ASN A 179 45.28 12.82 -29.92
C ASN A 179 45.53 14.35 -29.94
N GLN A 180 44.61 15.16 -30.46
CA GLN A 180 44.70 16.63 -30.46
C GLN A 180 43.70 17.23 -29.47
N PRO A 181 44.05 18.35 -28.80
CA PRO A 181 43.06 19.12 -28.05
C PRO A 181 41.94 19.60 -28.98
N THR A 182 40.72 19.69 -28.45
CA THR A 182 39.58 20.23 -29.18
C THR A 182 39.82 21.69 -29.58
N ARG A 183 39.01 22.21 -30.51
CA ARG A 183 39.03 23.64 -30.82
C ARG A 183 38.79 24.50 -29.57
N LEU A 184 37.87 24.10 -28.68
CA LEU A 184 37.55 24.86 -27.46
C LEU A 184 38.75 24.98 -26.52
N GLU A 185 39.46 23.87 -26.30
CA GLU A 185 40.69 23.80 -25.51
C GLU A 185 41.82 24.62 -26.19
N LYS A 186 42.03 24.41 -27.49
CA LYS A 186 43.11 25.05 -28.27
C LYS A 186 42.93 26.55 -28.49
N SER A 187 41.69 27.06 -28.52
CA SER A 187 41.36 28.47 -28.72
C SER A 187 41.07 29.25 -27.43
N GLY A 188 41.20 28.62 -26.26
CA GLY A 188 40.95 29.27 -24.96
C GLY A 188 39.48 29.61 -24.73
N ASP A 189 38.55 28.95 -25.41
CA ASP A 189 37.12 29.25 -25.31
C ASP A 189 36.55 28.88 -23.93
N TYR A 190 37.15 27.91 -23.25
CA TYR A 190 36.88 27.62 -21.84
C TYR A 190 37.23 28.78 -20.91
N ASP A 191 38.36 29.48 -21.13
CA ASP A 191 38.76 30.63 -20.31
C ASP A 191 37.80 31.81 -20.49
N LYS A 192 37.37 32.06 -21.73
CA LYS A 192 36.28 33.03 -22.01
C LYS A 192 34.99 32.65 -21.29
N ALA A 193 34.62 31.36 -21.29
CA ALA A 193 33.45 30.87 -20.57
C ALA A 193 33.61 31.02 -19.05
N PHE A 194 34.80 30.81 -18.47
CA PHE A 194 35.06 31.08 -17.06
C PHE A 194 34.99 32.56 -16.70
N VAL A 195 35.37 33.47 -17.62
CA VAL A 195 35.17 34.91 -17.44
C VAL A 195 33.67 35.27 -17.47
N TYR A 196 32.88 34.67 -18.37
CA TYR A 196 31.42 34.84 -18.41
C TYR A 196 30.73 34.31 -17.13
N LEU A 197 31.03 33.08 -16.71
CA LEU A 197 30.39 32.44 -15.56
C LEU A 197 30.58 33.20 -14.23
N LYS A 198 31.65 34.00 -14.12
CA LYS A 198 31.94 34.87 -12.95
C LYS A 198 31.10 36.15 -12.91
N GLN A 199 30.32 36.47 -13.95
CA GLN A 199 29.45 37.64 -13.97
C GLN A 199 28.23 37.43 -13.04
N THR A 200 27.70 38.52 -12.48
CA THR A 200 26.55 38.48 -11.56
C THR A 200 25.21 38.45 -12.31
N ASP A 201 24.96 39.41 -13.20
CA ASP A 201 23.78 39.41 -14.07
C ASP A 201 24.07 38.67 -15.39
N LYS A 202 23.87 37.35 -15.35
CA LYS A 202 24.04 36.47 -16.52
C LYS A 202 22.74 36.35 -17.31
N ASP A 203 22.84 36.55 -18.62
CA ASP A 203 21.83 36.16 -19.60
C ASP A 203 22.54 35.45 -20.76
N TYR A 204 22.15 34.21 -21.02
CA TYR A 204 22.74 33.39 -22.08
C TYR A 204 22.44 33.92 -23.49
N LYS A 205 21.27 34.56 -23.67
CA LYS A 205 20.80 35.08 -24.97
C LYS A 205 21.70 36.20 -25.49
N ASN A 206 22.33 36.94 -24.57
CA ASN A 206 23.19 38.09 -24.86
C ASN A 206 24.68 37.72 -25.09
N ILE A 207 25.06 36.44 -24.99
CA ILE A 207 26.44 36.00 -25.29
C ILE A 207 26.73 36.22 -26.78
N ASN A 208 27.70 37.10 -27.07
CA ASN A 208 28.11 37.42 -28.45
C ASN A 208 29.08 36.39 -29.06
N ASP A 209 29.86 35.68 -28.24
CA ASP A 209 30.82 34.66 -28.72
C ASP A 209 30.13 33.28 -28.84
N LEU A 210 29.99 32.80 -30.08
CA LEU A 210 29.34 31.53 -30.38
C LEU A 210 30.08 30.30 -29.81
N PHE A 211 31.39 30.39 -29.58
CA PHE A 211 32.15 29.32 -28.94
C PHE A 211 31.95 29.32 -27.42
N VAL A 212 31.75 30.48 -26.79
CA VAL A 212 31.32 30.54 -25.38
C VAL A 212 29.92 29.94 -25.21
N LYS A 213 28.98 30.20 -26.13
CA LYS A 213 27.69 29.49 -26.18
C LYS A 213 27.90 27.96 -26.35
N LEU A 214 28.80 27.53 -27.24
CA LEU A 214 29.10 26.12 -27.48
C LEU A 214 29.68 25.39 -26.25
N VAL A 215 30.49 26.07 -25.42
CA VAL A 215 31.03 25.48 -24.18
C VAL A 215 29.92 25.02 -23.22
N MET A 216 28.77 25.70 -23.15
CA MET A 216 27.62 25.20 -22.37
C MET A 216 27.14 23.86 -22.91
N LEU A 217 26.90 23.77 -24.22
CA LEU A 217 26.40 22.55 -24.84
C LEU A 217 27.41 21.39 -24.67
N TRP A 218 28.68 21.65 -24.97
CA TRP A 218 29.72 20.62 -24.91
C TRP A 218 29.99 20.11 -23.49
N ARG A 219 29.75 20.91 -22.45
CA ARG A 219 29.83 20.46 -21.05
C ARG A 219 28.82 19.37 -20.69
N LEU A 220 27.66 19.32 -21.35
CA LEU A 220 26.71 18.21 -21.18
C LEU A 220 27.27 16.89 -21.74
N HIS A 221 27.99 16.95 -22.87
CA HIS A 221 28.72 15.80 -23.44
C HIS A 221 29.87 15.33 -22.53
N LEU A 222 30.59 16.26 -21.90
CA LEU A 222 31.68 15.93 -20.97
C LEU A 222 31.17 15.38 -19.64
N ALA A 223 29.99 15.80 -19.18
CA ALA A 223 29.38 15.40 -17.92
C ALA A 223 28.67 14.04 -17.99
N TYR A 224 27.83 13.85 -19.00
CA TYR A 224 26.95 12.68 -19.16
C TYR A 224 27.44 11.70 -20.25
N GLY A 225 28.63 11.94 -20.80
CA GLY A 225 29.30 11.06 -21.72
C GLY A 225 28.77 11.09 -23.16
N GLU A 226 29.34 10.18 -23.96
CA GLU A 226 29.17 10.14 -25.42
C GLU A 226 27.74 9.87 -25.91
N ASP A 227 26.88 9.29 -25.07
CA ASP A 227 25.50 8.91 -25.42
C ASP A 227 24.45 9.96 -25.03
N PHE A 228 24.83 11.03 -24.31
CA PHE A 228 23.93 12.13 -23.95
C PHE A 228 23.28 12.79 -25.20
N TYR A 229 24.09 13.29 -26.13
CA TYR A 229 23.56 13.91 -27.34
C TYR A 229 22.84 12.93 -28.27
N PRO A 230 23.32 11.68 -28.48
CA PRO A 230 22.56 10.64 -29.14
C PRO A 230 21.14 10.45 -28.59
N ASN A 231 21.00 10.35 -27.27
CA ASN A 231 19.71 10.14 -26.61
C ASN A 231 18.81 11.39 -26.68
N LEU A 232 19.38 12.59 -26.56
CA LEU A 232 18.64 13.84 -26.77
C LEU A 232 18.10 13.95 -28.21
N HIS A 233 18.90 13.56 -29.21
CA HIS A 233 18.45 13.51 -30.61
C HIS A 233 17.36 12.47 -30.86
N LYS A 234 17.41 11.32 -30.18
CA LYS A 234 16.36 10.29 -30.25
C LYS A 234 15.05 10.80 -29.66
N LEU A 235 15.07 11.31 -28.43
CA LEU A 235 13.92 11.92 -27.75
C LEU A 235 13.23 12.96 -28.64
N TYR A 236 13.97 13.91 -29.21
CA TYR A 236 13.38 14.95 -30.06
C TYR A 236 12.84 14.47 -31.41
N ARG A 237 13.21 13.28 -31.89
CA ARG A 237 12.60 12.65 -33.08
C ARG A 237 11.36 11.82 -32.77
N GLU A 238 11.22 11.35 -31.53
CA GLU A 238 10.09 10.52 -31.09
C GLU A 238 8.93 11.36 -30.52
N LEU A 239 9.17 12.64 -30.20
CA LEU A 239 8.11 13.58 -29.84
C LEU A 239 7.07 13.75 -30.98
N PRO A 240 5.76 13.64 -30.69
CA PRO A 240 4.69 13.99 -31.62
C PRO A 240 4.82 15.42 -32.16
N LYS A 241 4.47 15.62 -33.44
CA LYS A 241 4.69 16.90 -34.16
C LYS A 241 3.99 18.10 -33.52
N ASP A 242 2.87 17.86 -32.85
CA ASP A 242 2.09 18.85 -32.11
C ASP A 242 2.75 19.27 -30.79
N GLN A 243 3.56 18.39 -30.19
CA GLN A 243 4.35 18.58 -28.96
C GLN A 243 5.74 19.20 -29.22
N LEU A 244 6.19 19.28 -30.48
CA LEU A 244 7.43 19.96 -30.81
C LEU A 244 7.32 21.48 -30.54
N PRO A 245 8.35 22.11 -29.96
CA PRO A 245 8.38 23.55 -29.71
C PRO A 245 8.40 24.34 -31.02
N LYS A 246 7.61 25.41 -31.08
CA LYS A 246 7.34 26.24 -32.27
C LYS A 246 7.99 27.61 -32.15
N THR A 247 7.93 28.23 -30.97
CA THR A 247 8.63 29.50 -30.68
C THR A 247 10.03 29.26 -30.13
N ASP A 248 10.91 30.25 -30.26
CA ASP A 248 12.29 30.13 -29.75
C ASP A 248 12.36 30.07 -28.21
N GLU A 249 11.39 30.65 -27.51
CA GLU A 249 11.26 30.48 -26.06
C GLU A 249 10.82 29.05 -25.70
N GLU A 250 9.82 28.49 -26.40
CA GLU A 250 9.44 27.09 -26.23
C GLU A 250 10.61 26.13 -26.49
N LYS A 251 11.48 26.42 -27.48
CA LYS A 251 12.69 25.62 -27.75
C LYS A 251 13.67 25.66 -26.58
N ILE A 252 13.89 26.83 -25.98
CA ILE A 252 14.77 26.98 -24.80
C ILE A 252 14.20 26.19 -23.62
N GLN A 253 12.92 26.40 -23.31
CA GLN A 253 12.27 25.73 -22.18
C GLN A 253 12.20 24.20 -22.38
N ALA A 254 11.91 23.74 -23.60
CA ALA A 254 11.97 22.32 -23.97
C ALA A 254 13.39 21.76 -23.90
N PHE A 255 14.43 22.51 -24.28
CA PHE A 255 15.82 22.06 -24.21
C PHE A 255 16.28 21.87 -22.76
N ILE A 256 15.90 22.78 -21.86
CA ILE A 256 16.16 22.66 -20.41
C ILE A 256 15.45 21.41 -19.83
N TYR A 257 14.16 21.24 -20.13
CA TYR A 257 13.35 20.10 -19.68
C TYR A 257 13.86 18.75 -20.22
N ASN A 258 14.11 18.65 -21.54
CA ASN A 258 14.55 17.41 -22.17
C ASN A 258 16.00 17.06 -21.83
N THR A 259 16.87 18.03 -21.54
CA THR A 259 18.19 17.76 -20.96
C THR A 259 18.04 17.06 -19.61
N SER A 260 17.16 17.54 -18.73
CA SER A 260 16.90 16.91 -17.43
C SER A 260 16.40 15.47 -17.59
N LYS A 261 15.54 15.22 -18.59
CA LYS A 261 15.06 13.87 -18.94
C LYS A 261 16.15 12.92 -19.42
N VAL A 262 17.04 13.38 -20.30
CA VAL A 262 18.15 12.55 -20.82
C VAL A 262 19.21 12.28 -19.75
N ALA A 263 19.44 13.23 -18.85
CA ALA A 263 20.36 13.09 -17.73
C ALA A 263 19.83 12.22 -16.56
N LYS A 264 18.54 11.85 -16.55
CA LYS A 264 17.80 11.37 -15.36
C LYS A 264 18.07 12.23 -14.09
N GLN A 265 18.32 13.54 -14.27
CA GLN A 265 18.80 14.45 -13.22
C GLN A 265 18.17 15.84 -13.36
N ASN A 266 17.87 16.51 -12.25
CA ASN A 266 17.42 17.90 -12.26
C ASN A 266 18.63 18.83 -12.47
N VAL A 267 18.82 19.26 -13.72
CA VAL A 267 19.96 20.09 -14.16
C VAL A 267 19.69 21.60 -14.13
N LEU A 268 18.61 22.06 -13.48
CA LEU A 268 18.34 23.49 -13.28
C LEU A 268 19.57 24.28 -12.75
N PRO A 269 20.36 23.78 -11.77
CA PRO A 269 21.55 24.48 -11.30
C PRO A 269 22.57 24.80 -12.39
N PHE A 270 22.72 23.93 -13.39
CA PHE A 270 23.64 24.16 -14.51
C PHE A 270 23.15 25.29 -15.43
N PHE A 271 21.88 25.28 -15.81
CA PHE A 271 21.32 26.33 -16.66
C PHE A 271 21.23 27.68 -15.95
N ASP A 272 21.00 27.69 -14.64
CA ASP A 272 21.06 28.90 -13.82
C ASP A 272 22.48 29.48 -13.74
N GLN A 273 23.53 28.64 -13.61
CA GLN A 273 24.92 29.09 -13.72
C GLN A 273 25.26 29.69 -15.10
N TRP A 274 24.59 29.25 -16.16
CA TRP A 274 24.75 29.82 -17.51
C TRP A 274 23.82 30.99 -17.82
N GLY A 275 22.89 31.35 -16.94
CA GLY A 275 21.89 32.39 -17.22
C GLY A 275 20.88 32.01 -18.32
N LEU A 276 20.71 30.71 -18.62
CA LEU A 276 19.67 30.21 -19.52
C LEU A 276 18.39 29.97 -18.72
N LYS A 277 17.67 31.06 -18.44
CA LYS A 277 16.64 31.16 -17.39
C LYS A 277 15.44 30.24 -17.67
N ALA A 278 15.28 29.19 -16.86
CA ALA A 278 14.09 28.34 -16.87
C ALA A 278 12.87 29.09 -16.31
N SER A 279 11.72 28.99 -16.99
CA SER A 279 10.44 29.56 -16.52
C SER A 279 9.92 28.80 -15.29
N GLN A 280 9.01 29.41 -14.53
CA GLN A 280 8.40 28.78 -13.36
C GLN A 280 7.68 27.46 -13.72
N GLU A 281 6.99 27.43 -14.85
CA GLU A 281 6.33 26.22 -15.37
C GLU A 281 7.35 25.13 -15.72
N THR A 282 8.47 25.49 -16.36
CA THR A 282 9.56 24.55 -16.67
C THR A 282 10.20 23.99 -15.40
N ARG A 283 10.41 24.82 -14.38
CA ARG A 283 10.94 24.37 -13.07
C ARG A 283 10.02 23.36 -12.42
N GLN A 284 8.74 23.70 -12.29
CA GLN A 284 7.71 22.81 -11.74
C GLN A 284 7.61 21.49 -12.52
N LYS A 285 7.72 21.54 -13.86
CA LYS A 285 7.77 20.35 -14.71
C LYS A 285 9.00 19.46 -14.49
N ILE A 286 10.15 20.01 -14.10
CA ILE A 286 11.38 19.26 -13.79
C ILE A 286 11.35 18.74 -12.36
N GLU A 287 10.90 19.55 -11.40
CA GLU A 287 10.69 19.17 -10.00
C GLU A 287 9.70 18.00 -9.89
N ALA A 288 8.63 18.01 -10.69
CA ALA A 288 7.66 16.91 -10.79
C ALA A 288 8.20 15.60 -11.41
N LEU A 289 9.41 15.59 -11.99
CA LEU A 289 10.09 14.34 -12.38
C LEU A 289 10.74 13.64 -11.18
N ASN A 290 10.82 14.31 -10.02
CA ASN A 290 11.46 13.82 -8.79
C ASN A 290 12.92 13.36 -8.98
N TYR A 291 13.59 13.85 -10.03
CA TYR A 291 14.99 13.51 -10.29
C TYR A 291 15.93 14.17 -9.27
N PRO A 292 17.01 13.48 -8.88
CA PRO A 292 18.01 14.03 -7.98
C PRO A 292 18.63 15.30 -8.56
N ILE A 293 18.98 16.25 -7.69
CA ILE A 293 19.51 17.56 -8.09
C ILE A 293 20.98 17.43 -8.49
N LEU A 294 21.36 18.08 -9.59
CA LEU A 294 22.76 18.19 -10.01
C LEU A 294 23.58 18.99 -8.99
N THR A 295 24.46 18.28 -8.26
CA THR A 295 25.41 18.85 -7.30
C THR A 295 26.83 19.01 -7.86
N ALA A 296 27.20 18.23 -8.88
CA ALA A 296 28.51 18.28 -9.52
C ALA A 296 28.69 19.60 -10.31
N PRO A 297 29.84 20.28 -10.21
CA PRO A 297 30.08 21.57 -10.86
C PRO A 297 30.45 21.38 -12.35
N ILE A 298 29.55 20.84 -13.16
CA ILE A 298 29.83 20.53 -14.57
C ILE A 298 30.04 21.79 -15.44
N TRP A 299 29.67 22.97 -14.92
CA TRP A 299 30.06 24.27 -15.47
C TRP A 299 31.56 24.57 -15.33
N GLU A 300 32.35 23.72 -14.65
CA GLU A 300 33.80 23.85 -14.50
C GLU A 300 34.59 22.94 -15.47
N ALA A 301 33.93 21.98 -16.11
CA ALA A 301 34.57 20.97 -16.97
C ALA A 301 35.30 21.56 -18.21
N THR A 302 36.39 20.92 -18.62
CA THR A 302 37.10 21.11 -19.90
C THR A 302 37.35 19.76 -20.56
N ASP A 303 37.87 19.71 -21.80
CA ASP A 303 38.21 18.42 -22.43
C ASP A 303 39.41 17.76 -21.72
N SER A 304 40.36 18.56 -21.22
CA SER A 304 41.50 18.07 -20.42
C SER A 304 41.15 17.72 -18.97
N LYS A 305 40.04 18.26 -18.43
CA LYS A 305 39.54 18.04 -17.05
C LYS A 305 38.01 17.92 -17.06
N PRO A 306 37.46 16.79 -17.50
CA PRO A 306 36.02 16.56 -17.46
C PRO A 306 35.54 16.41 -16.01
N VAL A 307 34.41 17.03 -15.68
CA VAL A 307 33.66 16.76 -14.45
C VAL A 307 32.55 15.77 -14.83
N ILE A 308 32.84 14.49 -14.70
CA ILE A 308 31.90 13.40 -14.99
C ILE A 308 30.83 13.37 -13.89
N VAL A 309 29.57 13.25 -14.29
CA VAL A 309 28.50 12.84 -13.36
C VAL A 309 28.50 11.32 -13.36
N GLU A 310 28.78 10.71 -12.22
CA GLU A 310 28.67 9.26 -12.06
C GLU A 310 27.22 8.84 -12.36
N GLU A 311 27.03 7.79 -13.18
CA GLU A 311 25.68 7.20 -13.31
C GLU A 311 25.23 6.78 -11.92
N ILE A 312 24.07 7.29 -11.50
CA ILE A 312 23.45 6.89 -10.25
C ILE A 312 23.19 5.38 -10.34
N PRO A 313 23.66 4.57 -9.37
CA PRO A 313 23.48 3.13 -9.42
C PRO A 313 22.00 2.78 -9.56
N ASP A 314 21.67 2.25 -10.73
CA ASP A 314 20.33 1.80 -11.11
C ASP A 314 20.00 0.56 -10.28
N MET A 315 18.82 0.54 -9.66
CA MET A 315 18.47 -0.46 -8.65
C MET A 315 17.67 -1.63 -9.23
N GLU A 316 17.64 -2.75 -8.51
CA GLU A 316 16.69 -3.82 -8.85
C GLU A 316 15.25 -3.39 -8.49
N PRO A 317 14.25 -3.69 -9.35
CA PRO A 317 12.86 -3.31 -9.08
C PRO A 317 12.32 -3.85 -7.75
N ASN A 318 11.63 -3.00 -7.00
CA ASN A 318 10.87 -3.41 -5.82
C ASN A 318 9.63 -4.20 -6.28
N PHE A 319 9.61 -5.51 -5.99
CA PHE A 319 8.68 -6.46 -6.59
C PHE A 319 7.83 -7.12 -5.50
N THR A 320 6.54 -6.80 -5.49
CA THR A 320 5.57 -7.33 -4.53
C THR A 320 4.74 -8.43 -5.20
N VAL A 321 4.86 -9.65 -4.67
CA VAL A 321 4.05 -10.81 -5.05
C VAL A 321 3.56 -11.48 -3.76
N PRO A 322 2.25 -11.78 -3.59
CA PRO A 322 1.78 -12.48 -2.41
C PRO A 322 2.38 -13.89 -2.37
N VAL A 323 3.00 -14.28 -1.24
CA VAL A 323 3.71 -15.56 -1.11
C VAL A 323 2.79 -16.78 -1.31
N GLY A 324 1.49 -16.62 -1.05
CA GLY A 324 0.49 -17.64 -1.35
C GLY A 324 -0.92 -17.09 -1.52
N ALA A 325 -1.83 -17.98 -1.90
CA ALA A 325 -3.27 -17.75 -1.95
C ALA A 325 -4.03 -19.05 -1.65
N THR A 326 -5.31 -18.95 -1.30
CA THR A 326 -6.20 -20.10 -1.15
C THR A 326 -7.52 -19.83 -1.86
N VAL A 327 -8.01 -20.82 -2.59
CA VAL A 327 -9.25 -20.76 -3.39
C VAL A 327 -9.95 -22.12 -3.31
N ASN A 328 -11.27 -22.15 -3.39
CA ASN A 328 -12.02 -23.42 -3.38
C ASN A 328 -12.21 -23.93 -4.82
N ILE A 329 -12.43 -25.25 -5.00
CA ILE A 329 -12.74 -25.83 -6.31
C ILE A 329 -13.90 -25.07 -6.98
N GLY A 330 -13.73 -24.77 -8.27
CA GLY A 330 -14.70 -24.07 -9.11
C GLY A 330 -14.68 -22.54 -9.01
N ASN A 331 -14.09 -21.95 -7.97
CA ASN A 331 -13.94 -20.51 -7.88
C ASN A 331 -12.90 -19.99 -8.89
N SER A 332 -13.05 -18.75 -9.33
CA SER A 332 -12.08 -18.07 -10.19
C SER A 332 -10.87 -17.58 -9.39
N PHE A 333 -9.71 -17.55 -10.04
CA PHE A 333 -8.45 -17.03 -9.49
C PHE A 333 -7.82 -16.04 -10.48
N ASN A 334 -7.32 -14.92 -9.99
CA ASN A 334 -6.63 -13.89 -10.79
C ASN A 334 -5.14 -13.82 -10.37
N PRO A 335 -4.19 -14.28 -11.21
CA PRO A 335 -2.76 -14.22 -10.92
C PRO A 335 -2.22 -12.81 -10.60
N MET A 336 -2.82 -11.74 -11.13
CA MET A 336 -2.35 -10.38 -10.87
C MET A 336 -2.92 -9.76 -9.58
N SER A 337 -3.69 -10.50 -8.78
CA SER A 337 -4.32 -9.98 -7.56
C SER A 337 -3.28 -9.74 -6.45
N GLY A 338 -3.04 -8.47 -6.12
CA GLY A 338 -2.04 -8.08 -5.11
C GLY A 338 -0.59 -8.12 -5.61
N VAL A 339 -0.38 -8.22 -6.92
CA VAL A 339 0.94 -8.25 -7.56
C VAL A 339 1.27 -6.87 -8.14
N SER A 340 2.44 -6.32 -7.82
CA SER A 340 2.93 -5.04 -8.35
C SER A 340 4.45 -4.98 -8.44
N ALA A 341 4.97 -4.12 -9.31
CA ALA A 341 6.40 -3.87 -9.45
C ALA A 341 6.65 -2.37 -9.64
N THR A 342 7.48 -1.78 -8.80
CA THR A 342 7.89 -0.38 -8.91
C THR A 342 9.41 -0.28 -8.86
N ASP A 343 9.97 0.48 -9.79
CA ASP A 343 11.38 0.85 -9.79
C ASP A 343 11.54 2.36 -9.52
N LYS A 344 12.69 2.73 -8.94
CA LYS A 344 13.03 4.11 -8.57
C LYS A 344 13.50 4.94 -9.77
N GLU A 345 14.13 4.31 -10.75
CA GLU A 345 14.73 4.94 -11.92
C GLU A 345 13.81 4.90 -13.17
N ASP A 346 12.88 3.94 -13.25
CA ASP A 346 11.95 3.70 -14.37
C ASP A 346 10.45 3.75 -14.00
N GLY A 347 10.08 3.83 -12.72
CA GLY A 347 8.69 4.00 -12.26
C GLY A 347 7.86 2.71 -12.17
N ASP A 348 6.55 2.78 -12.48
CA ASP A 348 5.66 1.61 -12.39
C ASP A 348 5.95 0.60 -13.52
N LEU A 349 6.41 -0.58 -13.12
CA LEU A 349 6.74 -1.72 -13.98
C LEU A 349 5.67 -2.80 -13.96
N THR A 350 4.53 -2.60 -13.26
CA THR A 350 3.49 -3.62 -13.06
C THR A 350 2.95 -4.18 -14.39
N ASN A 351 2.82 -3.33 -15.40
CA ASN A 351 2.39 -3.72 -16.76
C ASN A 351 3.47 -4.48 -17.58
N LYS A 352 4.70 -4.61 -17.05
CA LYS A 352 5.81 -5.39 -17.64
C LYS A 352 6.02 -6.74 -16.94
N ILE A 353 5.21 -7.06 -15.91
CA ILE A 353 5.29 -8.34 -15.20
C ILE A 353 4.86 -9.47 -16.15
N THR A 354 5.64 -10.55 -16.13
CA THR A 354 5.34 -11.81 -16.81
C THR A 354 5.08 -12.89 -15.77
N VAL A 355 4.15 -13.80 -16.04
CA VAL A 355 3.74 -14.89 -15.14
C VAL A 355 3.89 -16.22 -15.87
N ASP A 356 4.58 -17.16 -15.25
CA ASP A 356 4.75 -18.54 -15.69
C ASP A 356 4.08 -19.51 -14.69
N GLY A 357 3.67 -20.67 -15.19
CA GLY A 357 2.80 -21.62 -14.50
C GLY A 357 1.30 -21.38 -14.72
N LYS A 358 0.47 -22.28 -14.20
CA LYS A 358 -0.99 -22.21 -14.32
C LYS A 358 -1.67 -22.88 -13.12
N VAL A 359 -2.68 -22.24 -12.56
CA VAL A 359 -3.58 -22.83 -11.54
C VAL A 359 -4.75 -23.51 -12.23
N ASP A 360 -5.05 -24.75 -11.84
CA ASP A 360 -6.27 -25.46 -12.27
C ASP A 360 -7.27 -25.51 -11.11
N THR A 361 -8.17 -24.52 -11.03
CA THR A 361 -9.16 -24.45 -9.96
C THR A 361 -10.27 -25.50 -10.08
N SER A 362 -10.23 -26.41 -11.07
CA SER A 362 -11.12 -27.58 -11.11
C SER A 362 -10.64 -28.75 -10.26
N LYS A 363 -9.38 -28.73 -9.77
CA LYS A 363 -8.79 -29.83 -8.98
C LYS A 363 -8.10 -29.30 -7.73
N ALA A 364 -8.40 -29.91 -6.58
CA ALA A 364 -7.67 -29.64 -5.35
C ALA A 364 -6.19 -29.99 -5.49
N GLY A 365 -5.34 -29.23 -4.81
CA GLY A 365 -3.89 -29.34 -4.89
C GLY A 365 -3.18 -28.01 -4.75
N THR A 366 -1.85 -28.05 -4.83
CA THR A 366 -0.98 -26.88 -4.70
C THR A 366 -0.32 -26.57 -6.03
N TYR A 367 -0.50 -25.35 -6.51
CA TYR A 367 0.03 -24.85 -7.78
C TYR A 367 1.06 -23.76 -7.50
N GLU A 368 2.19 -23.78 -8.20
CA GLU A 368 3.19 -22.72 -8.12
C GLU A 368 3.07 -21.80 -9.34
N LEU A 369 3.12 -20.49 -9.11
CA LEU A 369 3.27 -19.46 -10.15
C LEU A 369 4.60 -18.74 -9.93
N THR A 370 5.36 -18.55 -11.02
CA THR A 370 6.60 -17.77 -11.01
C THR A 370 6.38 -16.46 -11.75
N TYR A 371 6.66 -15.35 -11.07
CA TYR A 371 6.53 -14.00 -11.59
C TYR A 371 7.91 -13.43 -11.91
N THR A 372 8.03 -12.70 -13.01
CA THR A 372 9.27 -12.09 -13.51
C THR A 372 8.99 -10.67 -13.96
N VAL A 373 9.82 -9.72 -13.54
CA VAL A 373 9.83 -8.35 -14.07
C VAL A 373 11.26 -7.89 -14.35
N LYS A 374 11.41 -6.90 -15.23
CA LYS A 374 12.68 -6.39 -15.74
C LYS A 374 12.58 -4.88 -16.00
N ASP A 375 13.59 -4.13 -15.56
CA ASP A 375 13.77 -2.69 -15.84
C ASP A 375 14.40 -2.43 -17.23
N SER A 376 14.80 -1.17 -17.50
CA SER A 376 15.48 -0.77 -18.74
C SER A 376 16.98 -1.08 -18.79
N LYS A 377 17.72 -1.05 -17.67
CA LYS A 377 19.16 -1.37 -17.59
C LYS A 377 19.44 -2.87 -17.60
N SER A 378 18.41 -3.69 -17.37
CA SER A 378 18.33 -5.15 -17.40
C SER A 378 18.49 -5.93 -16.09
N HIS A 379 18.26 -5.35 -14.90
CA HIS A 379 18.09 -6.18 -13.70
C HIS A 379 16.77 -6.98 -13.80
N LYS A 380 16.76 -8.17 -13.18
CA LYS A 380 15.68 -9.16 -13.37
C LYS A 380 15.34 -9.88 -12.08
N VAL A 381 14.39 -9.31 -11.33
CA VAL A 381 13.85 -9.91 -10.11
C VAL A 381 12.76 -10.94 -10.43
N ASN A 382 12.69 -11.98 -9.60
CA ASN A 382 11.78 -13.12 -9.77
C ASN A 382 11.18 -13.46 -8.40
N ALA A 383 9.88 -13.73 -8.36
CA ALA A 383 9.16 -14.08 -7.13
C ALA A 383 8.18 -15.22 -7.39
N LYS A 384 7.70 -15.89 -6.34
CA LYS A 384 6.84 -17.07 -6.45
C LYS A 384 5.59 -16.94 -5.56
N GLN A 385 4.47 -17.45 -6.05
CA GLN A 385 3.23 -17.60 -5.28
C GLN A 385 2.80 -19.06 -5.25
N THR A 386 2.47 -19.54 -4.06
CA THR A 386 1.89 -20.87 -3.83
C THR A 386 0.36 -20.76 -3.72
N VAL A 387 -0.36 -21.25 -4.72
CA VAL A 387 -1.83 -21.20 -4.78
C VAL A 387 -2.41 -22.57 -4.40
N THR A 388 -3.08 -22.63 -3.25
CA THR A 388 -3.74 -23.86 -2.77
C THR A 388 -5.20 -23.87 -3.20
N VAL A 389 -5.57 -24.83 -4.05
CA VAL A 389 -6.99 -25.14 -4.34
C VAL A 389 -7.47 -26.15 -3.30
N LYS A 390 -8.46 -25.77 -2.50
CA LYS A 390 -9.10 -26.64 -1.51
C LYS A 390 -10.39 -27.26 -2.06
N GLU A 391 -10.67 -28.49 -1.62
CA GLU A 391 -12.01 -29.06 -1.73
C GLU A 391 -13.00 -28.22 -0.90
N LYS A 392 -14.27 -28.22 -1.31
CA LYS A 392 -15.34 -27.62 -0.52
C LYS A 392 -15.72 -28.61 0.58
N GLU A 393 -15.55 -28.23 1.83
CA GLU A 393 -15.96 -29.07 2.96
C GLU A 393 -17.47 -29.37 2.88
N GLU A 394 -17.81 -30.66 2.79
CA GLU A 394 -19.18 -31.13 2.95
C GLU A 394 -19.51 -31.16 4.44
N ILE A 395 -20.53 -30.39 4.83
CA ILE A 395 -21.07 -30.45 6.18
C ILE A 395 -21.68 -31.84 6.36
N LYS A 396 -21.25 -32.57 7.38
CA LYS A 396 -21.90 -33.84 7.74
C LYS A 396 -23.14 -33.52 8.55
N ASP A 397 -24.26 -34.00 8.04
CA ASP A 397 -25.55 -34.05 8.68
C ASP A 397 -25.48 -34.89 9.97
N GLU A 398 -26.19 -34.47 11.02
CA GLU A 398 -26.20 -35.10 12.34
C GLU A 398 -27.57 -35.75 12.64
N PRO A 399 -27.67 -36.79 13.48
CA PRO A 399 -28.95 -37.42 13.79
C PRO A 399 -29.78 -36.61 14.81
N PRO A 400 -31.12 -36.60 14.70
CA PRO A 400 -31.99 -35.68 15.44
C PRO A 400 -32.06 -35.98 16.94
N LEU A 401 -32.07 -34.92 17.76
CA LEU A 401 -32.16 -35.03 19.22
C LEU A 401 -33.60 -35.24 19.69
N LEU A 402 -34.03 -36.50 19.77
CA LEU A 402 -35.32 -36.91 20.34
C LEU A 402 -35.29 -36.90 21.88
N LYS A 403 -36.14 -36.07 22.48
CA LYS A 403 -36.38 -35.98 23.93
C LYS A 403 -37.77 -36.52 24.25
N VAL A 404 -37.79 -37.48 25.18
CA VAL A 404 -39.00 -38.16 25.67
C VAL A 404 -38.79 -38.37 27.18
N PRO A 405 -39.81 -38.17 28.04
CA PRO A 405 -39.72 -38.53 29.45
C PRO A 405 -39.45 -40.04 29.59
N SER A 406 -38.40 -40.43 30.31
CA SER A 406 -38.06 -41.86 30.47
C SER A 406 -39.11 -42.63 31.27
N GLU A 407 -39.74 -41.96 32.23
CA GLU A 407 -40.81 -42.49 33.06
C GLU A 407 -41.94 -41.46 33.21
N THR A 408 -43.16 -41.93 33.44
CA THR A 408 -44.32 -41.08 33.77
C THR A 408 -45.26 -41.87 34.67
N THR A 409 -45.77 -41.24 35.73
CA THR A 409 -46.76 -41.84 36.64
C THR A 409 -48.10 -41.12 36.49
N ILE A 410 -49.18 -41.90 36.39
CA ILE A 410 -50.57 -41.42 36.37
C ILE A 410 -51.41 -42.25 37.34
N SER A 411 -52.58 -41.73 37.75
CA SER A 411 -53.54 -42.47 38.57
C SER A 411 -54.52 -43.24 37.69
N GLU A 412 -55.15 -44.26 38.27
CA GLU A 412 -56.26 -44.98 37.66
C GLU A 412 -57.39 -44.02 37.20
N GLY A 413 -57.76 -44.14 35.93
CA GLY A 413 -58.75 -43.31 35.24
C GLY A 413 -58.28 -41.92 34.80
N ASP A 414 -57.01 -41.56 34.99
CA ASP A 414 -56.45 -40.31 34.45
C ASP A 414 -56.30 -40.38 32.92
N LYS A 415 -56.27 -39.21 32.27
CA LYS A 415 -56.01 -39.11 30.82
C LYS A 415 -54.51 -39.04 30.55
N PHE A 416 -54.03 -39.95 29.73
CA PHE A 416 -52.67 -39.93 29.19
C PHE A 416 -52.63 -39.33 27.78
N ASP A 417 -51.59 -38.56 27.48
CA ASP A 417 -51.31 -37.99 26.15
C ASP A 417 -49.88 -38.41 25.74
N PRO A 418 -49.71 -39.27 24.72
CA PRO A 418 -48.39 -39.74 24.28
C PRO A 418 -47.47 -38.63 23.76
N MET A 419 -47.99 -37.52 23.24
CA MET A 419 -47.12 -36.44 22.72
C MET A 419 -46.77 -35.39 23.77
N ARG A 420 -47.26 -35.55 25.00
CA ARG A 420 -46.97 -34.62 26.09
C ARG A 420 -45.51 -34.66 26.50
N ASP A 421 -44.91 -33.47 26.59
CA ASP A 421 -43.52 -33.25 27.02
C ASP A 421 -42.47 -33.98 26.15
N VAL A 422 -42.87 -34.42 24.94
CA VAL A 422 -42.02 -34.97 23.87
C VAL A 422 -41.57 -33.86 22.92
N SER A 423 -40.32 -33.89 22.48
CA SER A 423 -39.79 -32.97 21.46
C SER A 423 -38.68 -33.63 20.63
N ALA A 424 -38.52 -33.22 19.38
CA ALA A 424 -37.41 -33.63 18.52
C ALA A 424 -36.82 -32.42 17.81
N THR A 425 -35.52 -32.19 17.97
CA THR A 425 -34.82 -31.05 17.35
C THR A 425 -33.57 -31.51 16.65
N ASP A 426 -33.44 -31.14 15.38
CA ASP A 426 -32.25 -31.32 14.58
C ASP A 426 -31.48 -30.00 14.37
N LYS A 427 -30.19 -30.08 14.01
CA LYS A 427 -29.31 -28.92 13.81
C LYS A 427 -29.35 -28.38 12.37
N GLU A 428 -29.66 -29.23 11.40
CA GLU A 428 -29.74 -28.91 9.97
C GLU A 428 -31.21 -28.78 9.51
N ASP A 429 -32.10 -29.69 9.94
CA ASP A 429 -33.54 -29.69 9.59
C ASP A 429 -34.45 -28.89 10.55
N GLY A 430 -34.03 -28.66 11.80
CA GLY A 430 -34.78 -27.86 12.78
C GLY A 430 -35.78 -28.63 13.65
N ASP A 431 -36.98 -28.09 13.91
CA ASP A 431 -37.96 -28.72 14.82
C ASP A 431 -38.75 -29.84 14.12
N LEU A 432 -38.41 -31.08 14.46
CA LEU A 432 -39.02 -32.31 13.95
C LEU A 432 -40.08 -32.90 14.91
N THR A 433 -40.50 -32.16 15.95
CA THR A 433 -41.44 -32.65 16.97
C THR A 433 -42.77 -33.14 16.37
N SER A 434 -43.23 -32.56 15.27
CA SER A 434 -44.45 -32.98 14.56
C SER A 434 -44.29 -34.26 13.73
N GLU A 435 -43.06 -34.73 13.48
CA GLU A 435 -42.75 -35.94 12.72
C GLU A 435 -42.46 -37.17 13.60
N VAL A 436 -42.41 -36.98 14.92
CA VAL A 436 -42.25 -38.06 15.90
C VAL A 436 -43.45 -39.01 15.82
N LYS A 437 -43.16 -40.30 15.61
CA LYS A 437 -44.15 -41.39 15.63
C LYS A 437 -43.97 -42.19 16.91
N TYR A 438 -45.07 -42.73 17.44
CA TYR A 438 -45.04 -43.58 18.63
C TYR A 438 -45.77 -44.90 18.42
N GLU A 439 -45.27 -45.94 19.08
CA GLU A 439 -45.78 -47.31 19.04
C GLU A 439 -45.98 -47.80 20.48
N GLY A 440 -47.22 -48.16 20.82
CA GLY A 440 -47.62 -48.59 22.16
C GLY A 440 -48.97 -47.99 22.57
N GLU A 441 -49.73 -48.74 23.37
CA GLU A 441 -50.99 -48.29 23.98
C GLU A 441 -50.85 -48.34 25.52
N VAL A 442 -51.56 -47.46 26.23
CA VAL A 442 -51.60 -47.42 27.70
C VAL A 442 -53.05 -47.52 28.15
N ASP A 443 -53.40 -48.63 28.79
CA ASP A 443 -54.67 -48.73 29.51
C ASP A 443 -54.56 -48.00 30.85
N THR A 444 -55.17 -46.83 30.97
CA THR A 444 -55.16 -46.04 32.22
C THR A 444 -56.16 -46.54 33.27
N ASN A 445 -56.93 -47.60 32.98
CA ASN A 445 -57.92 -48.19 33.88
C ASN A 445 -57.38 -49.39 34.68
N THR A 446 -56.21 -49.92 34.31
CA THR A 446 -55.59 -51.07 34.98
C THR A 446 -54.26 -50.65 35.63
N PRO A 447 -54.13 -50.67 36.97
CA PRO A 447 -52.86 -50.42 37.65
C PRO A 447 -51.76 -51.38 37.19
N GLY A 448 -50.60 -50.84 36.81
CA GLY A 448 -49.51 -51.59 36.17
C GLY A 448 -48.51 -50.70 35.43
N THR A 449 -47.63 -51.30 34.63
CA THR A 449 -46.65 -50.59 33.80
C THR A 449 -46.80 -50.95 32.32
N CYS A 450 -46.78 -49.93 31.46
CA CYS A 450 -46.78 -50.03 30.00
C CYS A 450 -45.55 -49.30 29.44
N THR A 451 -45.16 -49.59 28.20
CA THR A 451 -44.08 -48.87 27.51
C THR A 451 -44.52 -48.34 26.15
N ILE A 452 -44.07 -47.14 25.82
CA ILE A 452 -44.28 -46.50 24.52
C ILE A 452 -42.92 -46.25 23.89
N LYS A 453 -42.75 -46.67 22.64
CA LYS A 453 -41.54 -46.43 21.85
C LYS A 453 -41.79 -45.27 20.89
N TYR A 454 -40.94 -44.26 20.93
CA TYR A 454 -40.96 -43.09 20.05
C TYR A 454 -39.85 -43.20 19.02
N THR A 455 -40.10 -42.81 17.78
CA THR A 455 -39.13 -42.79 16.69
C THR A 455 -39.35 -41.57 15.80
N VAL A 456 -38.27 -40.85 15.48
CA VAL A 456 -38.25 -39.73 14.54
C VAL A 456 -37.13 -39.93 13.53
N LYS A 457 -37.29 -39.33 12.34
CA LYS A 457 -36.37 -39.45 11.21
C LYS A 457 -36.11 -38.06 10.62
N ASP A 458 -34.87 -37.74 10.31
CA ASP A 458 -34.48 -36.51 9.56
C ASP A 458 -34.61 -36.70 8.03
N SER A 459 -34.29 -35.66 7.26
CA SER A 459 -34.43 -35.65 5.80
C SER A 459 -33.34 -36.44 5.07
N ALA A 460 -32.10 -36.50 5.58
CA ALA A 460 -31.01 -37.31 5.02
C ALA A 460 -31.24 -38.81 5.24
N GLY A 461 -31.74 -39.14 6.43
CA GLY A 461 -32.44 -40.35 6.78
C GLY A 461 -31.99 -41.06 8.05
N HIS A 462 -31.30 -40.39 8.98
CA HIS A 462 -30.96 -40.99 10.27
C HIS A 462 -32.19 -41.12 11.17
N LEU A 463 -32.07 -41.92 12.23
CA LEU A 463 -33.17 -42.30 13.11
C LEU A 463 -32.76 -42.09 14.57
N ALA A 464 -33.62 -41.41 15.33
CA ALA A 464 -33.57 -41.40 16.78
C ALA A 464 -34.76 -42.17 17.36
N THR A 465 -34.53 -42.91 18.44
CA THR A 465 -35.56 -43.74 19.09
C THR A 465 -35.38 -43.70 20.60
N GLN A 466 -36.48 -43.52 21.32
CA GLN A 466 -36.54 -43.47 22.79
C GLN A 466 -37.72 -44.29 23.31
N ILE A 467 -37.69 -44.68 24.59
CA ILE A 467 -38.78 -45.43 25.23
C ILE A 467 -39.19 -44.72 26.52
N GLN A 468 -40.49 -44.55 26.72
CA GLN A 468 -41.12 -44.08 27.96
C GLN A 468 -41.77 -45.26 28.68
N THR A 469 -41.59 -45.34 30.00
CA THR A 469 -42.33 -46.27 30.86
C THR A 469 -43.46 -45.52 31.57
N VAL A 470 -44.71 -45.89 31.30
CA VAL A 470 -45.89 -45.29 31.93
C VAL A 470 -46.39 -46.20 33.04
N THR A 471 -46.46 -45.68 34.26
CA THR A 471 -46.93 -46.40 35.46
C THR A 471 -48.30 -45.88 35.85
N VAL A 472 -49.30 -46.76 35.83
CA VAL A 472 -50.66 -46.50 36.34
C VAL A 472 -50.72 -46.97 37.78
N LYS A 473 -51.02 -46.07 38.72
CA LYS A 473 -51.19 -46.39 40.15
C LYS A 473 -52.67 -46.44 40.54
N GLU A 474 -53.01 -47.38 41.43
CA GLU A 474 -54.33 -47.44 42.07
C GLU A 474 -54.64 -46.12 42.79
N LYS A 475 -55.91 -45.71 42.78
CA LYS A 475 -56.32 -44.38 43.25
C LYS A 475 -56.47 -44.33 44.77
N GLU A 476 -55.46 -43.82 45.45
CA GLU A 476 -55.46 -43.67 46.92
C GLU A 476 -56.67 -42.87 47.45
N LYS A 477 -57.22 -43.30 48.60
CA LYS A 477 -58.28 -42.59 49.31
C LYS A 477 -57.70 -41.42 50.11
N PRO A 478 -58.43 -40.29 50.27
CA PRO A 478 -57.94 -39.14 51.03
C PRO A 478 -57.59 -39.49 52.49
N ILE A 479 -56.46 -38.98 52.96
CA ILE A 479 -55.98 -39.11 54.34
C ILE A 479 -56.11 -37.75 55.05
N GLU A 480 -56.45 -37.81 56.34
CA GLU A 480 -56.75 -36.67 57.21
C GLU A 480 -55.47 -36.02 57.79
N ILE A 481 -55.48 -34.69 57.95
CA ILE A 481 -54.35 -33.91 58.45
C ILE A 481 -54.38 -33.90 59.99
N GLN A 482 -53.23 -34.01 60.65
CA GLN A 482 -53.13 -34.16 62.11
C GLN A 482 -52.26 -33.08 62.76
N GLU A 483 -52.77 -32.45 63.80
CA GLU A 483 -52.15 -31.36 64.58
C GLU A 483 -51.21 -31.88 65.70
N PRO A 484 -50.26 -31.06 66.21
CA PRO A 484 -49.40 -31.41 67.35
C PRO A 484 -50.14 -31.39 68.70
N GLU A 485 -49.60 -32.09 69.71
CA GLU A 485 -50.24 -32.20 71.03
C GLU A 485 -49.77 -31.11 72.01
N LEU A 486 -50.71 -30.39 72.63
CA LEU A 486 -50.48 -29.34 73.62
C LEU A 486 -51.33 -29.57 74.87
N THR A 487 -50.67 -29.85 75.99
CA THR A 487 -51.29 -30.05 77.31
C THR A 487 -51.06 -28.83 78.19
N VAL A 488 -52.12 -28.33 78.83
CA VAL A 488 -52.06 -27.31 79.90
C VAL A 488 -52.78 -27.82 81.14
N PRO A 489 -52.42 -27.38 82.36
CA PRO A 489 -53.19 -27.69 83.56
C PRO A 489 -54.60 -27.09 83.44
N THR A 490 -55.64 -27.88 83.72
CA THR A 490 -57.03 -27.51 83.35
C THR A 490 -57.62 -26.35 84.17
N GLU A 491 -57.13 -26.11 85.38
CA GLU A 491 -57.50 -24.95 86.20
C GLU A 491 -56.36 -24.60 87.16
N GLY A 492 -56.17 -23.31 87.46
CA GLY A 492 -55.22 -22.81 88.45
C GLY A 492 -55.91 -21.94 89.48
N ASN A 493 -55.81 -22.28 90.76
CA ASN A 493 -56.32 -21.43 91.85
C ASN A 493 -55.15 -20.76 92.54
N MET A 494 -55.25 -19.45 92.77
CA MET A 494 -54.22 -18.63 93.42
C MET A 494 -54.86 -17.56 94.30
N ASN A 495 -54.12 -17.06 95.29
CA ASN A 495 -54.58 -15.97 96.13
C ASN A 495 -54.26 -14.61 95.46
N VAL A 496 -54.90 -13.55 95.95
CA VAL A 496 -54.48 -12.17 95.66
C VAL A 496 -53.02 -11.98 96.12
N GLU A 497 -52.23 -11.24 95.33
CA GLU A 497 -50.77 -11.04 95.43
C GLU A 497 -49.85 -12.25 95.13
N ASP A 498 -50.37 -13.47 94.92
CA ASP A 498 -49.54 -14.60 94.48
C ASP A 498 -48.90 -14.34 93.10
N LYS A 499 -47.66 -14.79 92.89
CA LYS A 499 -46.96 -14.66 91.60
C LYS A 499 -47.36 -15.76 90.63
N PHE A 500 -48.24 -15.44 89.68
CA PHE A 500 -48.57 -16.36 88.58
C PHE A 500 -47.38 -16.62 87.65
N ALA A 501 -47.13 -17.89 87.34
CA ALA A 501 -46.05 -18.34 86.47
C ALA A 501 -46.63 -19.15 85.28
N PRO A 502 -46.96 -18.52 84.14
CA PRO A 502 -47.86 -19.06 83.11
C PRO A 502 -47.39 -20.38 82.46
N MET A 503 -46.09 -20.65 82.39
CA MET A 503 -45.57 -21.87 81.76
C MET A 503 -45.53 -23.09 82.73
N THR A 504 -45.99 -22.94 83.97
CA THR A 504 -45.88 -23.99 84.99
C THR A 504 -46.81 -25.16 84.68
N GLY A 505 -46.24 -26.32 84.37
CA GLY A 505 -46.99 -27.54 84.06
C GLY A 505 -47.49 -27.65 82.61
N VAL A 506 -47.24 -26.65 81.77
CA VAL A 506 -47.51 -26.67 80.33
C VAL A 506 -46.54 -27.64 79.64
N LYS A 507 -47.03 -28.40 78.66
CA LYS A 507 -46.21 -29.27 77.79
C LYS A 507 -46.73 -29.26 76.37
N ALA A 508 -45.83 -29.30 75.39
CA ALA A 508 -46.17 -29.55 74.00
C ALA A 508 -45.17 -30.51 73.34
N ILE A 509 -45.68 -31.41 72.50
CA ILE A 509 -44.91 -32.46 71.85
C ILE A 509 -45.27 -32.49 70.35
N GLU A 510 -44.26 -32.41 69.48
CA GLU A 510 -44.45 -32.64 68.04
C GLU A 510 -44.50 -34.15 67.77
N LYS A 511 -45.27 -34.58 66.76
CA LYS A 511 -45.70 -35.99 66.56
C LYS A 511 -44.56 -37.01 66.52
N GLU A 512 -43.35 -36.58 66.20
CA GLU A 512 -42.11 -37.38 66.19
C GLU A 512 -41.53 -37.64 67.60
N GLY A 513 -42.21 -37.20 68.67
CA GLY A 513 -41.79 -37.32 70.07
C GLY A 513 -40.91 -36.17 70.56
N GLY A 514 -40.66 -35.16 69.72
CA GLY A 514 -39.87 -33.98 70.07
C GLY A 514 -40.59 -33.09 71.08
N ASN A 515 -39.94 -32.76 72.20
CA ASN A 515 -40.46 -31.78 73.14
C ASN A 515 -40.37 -30.37 72.54
N ILE A 516 -41.53 -29.74 72.30
CA ILE A 516 -41.64 -28.39 71.74
C ILE A 516 -42.22 -27.38 72.74
N THR A 517 -42.21 -27.70 74.04
CA THR A 517 -42.73 -26.81 75.10
C THR A 517 -42.09 -25.42 75.05
N ASP A 518 -40.79 -25.33 74.72
CA ASP A 518 -40.06 -24.06 74.57
C ASP A 518 -40.51 -23.22 73.35
N LYS A 519 -41.26 -23.83 72.40
CA LYS A 519 -41.88 -23.13 71.26
C LYS A 519 -43.28 -22.59 71.61
N VAL A 520 -43.87 -22.98 72.74
CA VAL A 520 -45.22 -22.57 73.15
C VAL A 520 -45.22 -21.10 73.59
N ARG A 521 -46.23 -20.34 73.13
CA ARG A 521 -46.47 -18.95 73.52
C ARG A 521 -47.77 -18.84 74.30
N HIS A 522 -47.77 -18.06 75.38
CA HIS A 522 -48.97 -17.71 76.13
C HIS A 522 -49.40 -16.27 75.86
N PHE A 523 -50.69 -16.00 75.95
CA PHE A 523 -51.32 -14.70 75.72
C PHE A 523 -52.43 -14.48 76.74
N GLY A 524 -52.53 -13.25 77.26
CA GLY A 524 -53.39 -12.91 78.40
C GLY A 524 -52.56 -12.57 79.64
N GLU A 525 -53.02 -11.58 80.38
CA GLU A 525 -52.46 -11.13 81.66
C GLU A 525 -53.48 -11.39 82.78
N ILE A 526 -53.00 -11.63 84.00
CA ILE A 526 -53.84 -11.85 85.18
C ILE A 526 -53.65 -10.69 86.13
N ASP A 527 -54.76 -10.06 86.52
CA ASP A 527 -54.78 -9.01 87.54
C ASP A 527 -54.69 -9.65 88.93
N ILE A 528 -53.47 -9.89 89.40
CA ILE A 528 -53.20 -10.54 90.70
C ILE A 528 -53.65 -9.71 91.91
N PHE A 529 -54.11 -8.47 91.71
CA PHE A 529 -54.60 -7.58 92.78
C PHE A 529 -56.14 -7.58 92.90
N LYS A 530 -56.82 -8.47 92.16
CA LYS A 530 -58.28 -8.46 92.05
C LYS A 530 -58.86 -9.86 91.92
N THR A 531 -59.88 -10.15 92.72
CA THR A 531 -60.60 -11.42 92.66
C THR A 531 -61.45 -11.56 91.39
N GLY A 532 -61.48 -12.78 90.84
CA GLY A 532 -62.15 -13.09 89.58
C GLY A 532 -61.56 -14.30 88.86
N THR A 533 -61.99 -14.52 87.62
CA THR A 533 -61.45 -15.56 86.74
C THR A 533 -60.84 -14.93 85.49
N SER A 534 -59.61 -15.29 85.18
CA SER A 534 -58.89 -14.90 83.96
C SER A 534 -58.63 -16.11 83.08
N GLU A 535 -58.56 -15.90 81.77
CA GLU A 535 -58.21 -16.92 80.78
C GLU A 535 -56.84 -16.61 80.17
N VAL A 536 -55.94 -17.59 80.17
CA VAL A 536 -54.62 -17.51 79.53
C VAL A 536 -54.61 -18.50 78.36
N LYS A 537 -54.45 -17.97 77.13
CA LYS A 537 -54.44 -18.77 75.91
C LYS A 537 -53.02 -19.19 75.55
N PHE A 538 -52.84 -20.48 75.25
CA PHE A 538 -51.57 -21.05 74.80
C PHE A 538 -51.64 -21.43 73.31
N LEU A 539 -50.53 -21.25 72.61
CA LEU A 539 -50.32 -21.60 71.20
C LEU A 539 -49.03 -22.42 71.09
N GLY A 540 -49.15 -23.67 70.65
CA GLY A 540 -48.03 -24.49 70.20
C GLY A 540 -47.96 -24.47 68.68
N ARG A 541 -46.75 -24.38 68.11
CA ARG A 541 -46.50 -24.53 66.67
C ARG A 541 -45.34 -25.49 66.46
N ASP A 542 -45.51 -26.45 65.56
CA ASP A 542 -44.46 -27.42 65.21
C ASP A 542 -43.46 -26.86 64.17
N SER A 543 -42.51 -27.70 63.74
CA SER A 543 -41.55 -27.37 62.68
C SER A 543 -42.19 -27.24 61.29
N GLY A 544 -43.32 -27.91 61.04
CA GLY A 544 -44.11 -27.84 59.80
C GLY A 544 -45.03 -26.62 59.70
N SER A 545 -45.08 -25.78 60.75
CA SER A 545 -46.01 -24.65 60.93
C SER A 545 -47.48 -25.02 61.15
N ASN A 546 -47.78 -26.26 61.55
CA ASN A 546 -49.09 -26.60 62.09
C ASN A 546 -49.24 -25.97 63.48
N GLU A 547 -50.44 -25.50 63.82
CA GLU A 547 -50.74 -24.81 65.07
C GLU A 547 -51.80 -25.55 65.88
N VAL A 548 -51.63 -25.56 67.20
CA VAL A 548 -52.63 -26.04 68.16
C VAL A 548 -52.81 -24.97 69.24
N THR A 549 -54.04 -24.70 69.66
CA THR A 549 -54.30 -23.74 70.75
C THR A 549 -55.24 -24.28 71.81
N THR A 550 -54.98 -23.91 73.07
CA THR A 550 -55.80 -24.27 74.23
C THR A 550 -55.82 -23.11 75.24
N ILE A 551 -56.66 -23.19 76.27
CA ILE A 551 -56.85 -22.12 77.26
C ILE A 551 -56.81 -22.72 78.66
N GLN A 552 -56.05 -22.09 79.56
CA GLN A 552 -56.13 -22.34 81.00
C GLN A 552 -57.04 -21.28 81.64
N LYS A 553 -57.93 -21.72 82.54
CA LYS A 553 -58.65 -20.84 83.45
C LYS A 553 -57.89 -20.70 84.76
N VAL A 554 -57.80 -19.48 85.26
CA VAL A 554 -57.15 -19.17 86.53
C VAL A 554 -58.11 -18.36 87.38
N VAL A 555 -58.33 -18.80 88.62
CA VAL A 555 -59.22 -18.14 89.59
C VAL A 555 -58.37 -17.51 90.68
N VAL A 556 -58.54 -16.19 90.86
CA VAL A 556 -57.90 -15.40 91.92
C VAL A 556 -58.92 -15.21 93.04
N THR A 557 -58.58 -15.63 94.27
CA THR A 557 -59.46 -15.58 95.45
C THR A 557 -58.84 -14.83 96.62
N ASP A 558 -59.68 -14.11 97.39
CA ASP A 558 -59.28 -13.47 98.64
C ASP A 558 -59.21 -14.51 99.78
N GLN A 559 -58.30 -14.29 100.75
CA GLN A 559 -58.23 -15.10 101.97
C GLN A 559 -59.06 -14.48 103.10
N GLU A 560 -60.16 -15.13 103.51
CA GLU A 560 -60.91 -14.70 104.70
C GLU A 560 -60.20 -15.10 106.01
N ASN A 561 -59.42 -14.14 106.53
CA ASN A 561 -58.93 -13.95 107.90
C ASN A 561 -59.04 -15.09 108.94
N GLY A 562 -57.87 -15.60 109.35
CA GLY A 562 -57.61 -16.04 110.73
C GLY A 562 -57.03 -14.89 111.56
N ILE A 563 -57.64 -14.56 112.70
CA ILE A 563 -57.35 -13.34 113.48
C ILE A 563 -56.05 -13.46 114.32
N ASN A 564 -55.12 -12.48 114.24
CA ASN A 564 -54.59 -11.69 115.40
C ASN A 564 -53.40 -10.73 115.09
N ASN A 565 -53.42 -9.56 115.78
CA ASN A 565 -52.29 -8.70 116.26
C ASN A 565 -51.23 -8.16 115.26
N ILE A 566 -51.15 -6.87 114.87
CA ILE A 566 -50.90 -5.64 115.67
C ILE A 566 -49.61 -5.73 116.54
N PRO A 567 -48.64 -4.77 116.56
CA PRO A 567 -48.58 -3.41 115.98
C PRO A 567 -47.24 -2.93 115.32
N ASN A 568 -47.28 -1.67 114.83
CA ASN A 568 -46.28 -0.58 114.98
C ASN A 568 -45.05 -0.38 114.05
N ASN A 569 -44.89 0.91 113.70
CA ASN A 569 -43.67 1.70 113.46
C ASN A 569 -42.72 1.36 112.29
N SER A 570 -41.94 2.31 111.76
CA SER A 570 -42.06 3.79 111.61
C SER A 570 -40.77 4.32 110.99
N ASN A 571 -40.84 5.31 110.08
CA ASN A 571 -39.69 6.14 109.66
C ASN A 571 -38.50 5.37 109.02
N SER A 572 -37.48 6.02 108.46
CA SER A 572 -37.40 7.23 107.62
C SER A 572 -36.00 7.25 106.95
N ASP A 573 -35.79 8.14 105.97
CA ASP A 573 -34.45 8.60 105.53
C ASP A 573 -33.55 7.52 104.83
N GLU A 574 -32.47 7.83 104.11
CA GLU A 574 -31.84 9.12 103.77
C GLU A 574 -31.12 9.08 102.39
N LYS A 575 -30.55 10.24 102.04
CA LYS A 575 -29.49 10.60 101.06
C LYS A 575 -28.20 9.72 101.17
N GLU A 576 -27.10 9.86 100.40
CA GLU A 576 -26.64 10.77 99.33
C GLU A 576 -25.43 10.18 98.55
N ASP A 577 -24.95 10.90 97.52
CA ASP A 577 -23.53 11.04 97.09
C ASP A 577 -22.72 9.84 96.50
N THR A 578 -21.49 10.06 95.99
CA THR A 578 -21.09 10.71 94.70
C THR A 578 -19.58 10.42 94.39
N TYR A 579 -19.10 10.81 93.18
CA TYR A 579 -17.66 10.85 92.74
C TYR A 579 -16.98 9.48 92.48
N LYS A 580 -15.87 9.29 91.74
CA LYS A 580 -14.79 10.12 91.09
C LYS A 580 -14.13 9.24 89.97
N GLU A 581 -13.19 9.56 89.06
CA GLU A 581 -12.35 10.72 88.64
C GLU A 581 -11.95 10.51 87.12
N PHE A 582 -10.85 11.10 86.62
CA PHE A 582 -10.22 10.92 85.28
C PHE A 582 -8.68 11.07 85.40
N PRO A 583 -7.85 10.42 84.56
CA PRO A 583 -7.03 11.12 83.53
C PRO A 583 -6.88 10.29 82.21
N LYS A 584 -6.46 10.77 81.00
CA LYS A 584 -5.31 11.60 80.51
C LYS A 584 -3.93 10.94 80.73
N ALA A 585 -2.90 10.98 79.85
CA ALA A 585 -2.66 11.42 78.44
C ALA A 585 -1.30 10.77 77.96
N GLY A 586 -0.70 10.91 76.76
CA GLY A 586 -1.04 11.57 75.48
C GLY A 586 0.19 12.15 74.71
N THR A 587 0.25 12.01 73.36
CA THR A 587 1.34 12.45 72.41
C THR A 587 2.64 11.61 72.43
N SER A 588 3.58 11.59 71.45
CA SER A 588 3.99 12.45 70.30
C SER A 588 4.92 11.63 69.33
N THR A 589 5.28 11.91 68.06
CA THR A 589 5.00 12.96 67.03
C THR A 589 5.52 12.57 65.61
N ASN A 590 4.89 13.10 64.55
CA ASN A 590 5.40 13.58 63.23
C ASN A 590 6.26 12.75 62.22
N ASN A 591 5.71 12.65 60.99
CA ASN A 591 6.32 12.88 59.64
C ASN A 591 7.47 11.98 59.14
N SER A 592 7.54 11.53 57.87
CA SER A 592 6.68 11.61 56.66
C SER A 592 7.27 10.62 55.60
N ALA A 593 6.93 10.47 54.30
CA ALA A 593 6.09 11.13 53.28
C ALA A 593 5.89 10.12 52.10
N ALA A 594 5.15 10.31 50.99
CA ALA A 594 3.88 10.98 50.66
C ALA A 594 3.53 10.70 49.16
N ILE A 595 2.26 10.90 48.74
CA ILE A 595 1.73 10.89 47.33
C ILE A 595 1.67 9.48 46.66
N GLY A 596 0.61 9.07 45.95
CA GLY A 596 -0.68 9.70 45.59
C GLY A 596 -1.70 8.67 44.99
N ILE A 597 -3.02 8.91 44.97
CA ILE A 597 -3.81 9.71 43.98
C ILE A 597 -4.15 8.87 42.70
N LEU A 598 -5.41 8.67 42.22
CA LEU A 598 -6.73 9.25 42.58
C LEU A 598 -7.98 8.41 42.14
N MET A 599 -9.05 8.47 42.96
CA MET A 599 -10.53 8.44 42.76
C MET A 599 -11.32 7.71 41.62
N VAL A 600 -12.64 7.67 41.84
CA VAL A 600 -13.77 7.11 41.08
C VAL A 600 -14.83 8.24 40.84
N LEU A 601 -15.91 7.96 40.07
CA LEU A 601 -17.20 8.68 39.85
C LEU A 601 -17.36 9.17 38.38
N VAL A 602 -18.41 8.88 37.58
CA VAL A 602 -19.90 8.76 37.72
C VAL A 602 -20.63 10.11 37.58
N GLY A 603 -21.58 10.24 36.62
CA GLY A 603 -22.48 11.42 36.54
C GLY A 603 -23.26 11.72 35.24
N MET A 604 -24.36 10.98 34.98
CA MET A 604 -25.60 11.28 34.20
C MET A 604 -25.73 12.33 33.04
N ILE A 605 -26.28 11.84 31.90
CA ILE A 605 -27.50 12.26 31.13
C ILE A 605 -27.87 13.77 30.94
N ILE A 606 -28.06 14.24 29.68
CA ILE A 606 -29.33 14.85 29.12
C ILE A 606 -29.21 15.32 27.62
N THR A 607 -29.95 14.60 26.77
CA THR A 607 -30.80 14.90 25.59
C THR A 607 -30.73 16.19 24.70
N PHE A 608 -31.10 15.98 23.41
CA PHE A 608 -31.67 16.89 22.38
C PHE A 608 -30.77 17.84 21.54
N GLY A 609 -31.09 17.98 20.23
CA GLY A 609 -30.62 19.08 19.37
C GLY A 609 -30.48 18.79 17.86
N CYS A 610 -31.55 18.94 17.06
CA CYS A 610 -31.55 18.67 15.61
C CYS A 610 -30.73 19.65 14.73
N LYS A 611 -30.12 19.11 13.66
CA LYS A 611 -29.97 19.65 12.28
C LYS A 611 -29.69 21.16 12.07
N PHE A 612 -28.66 21.48 11.26
CA PHE A 612 -28.91 22.08 9.93
C PHE A 612 -27.74 21.93 8.94
N LYS A 613 -28.04 22.09 7.63
CA LYS A 613 -27.07 22.11 6.52
C LYS A 613 -26.26 23.42 6.47
N LYS A 614 -25.08 23.38 5.84
CA LYS A 614 -24.76 24.33 4.76
C LYS A 614 -23.78 23.75 3.72
N VAL A 615 -23.86 24.29 2.51
CA VAL A 615 -23.08 23.97 1.31
C VAL A 615 -22.53 25.28 0.74
N LEU A 616 -21.52 25.16 -0.13
CA LEU A 616 -20.85 26.14 -1.00
C LEU A 616 -19.47 26.63 -0.50
N LYS A 617 -18.44 26.19 -1.22
CA LYS A 617 -17.98 27.01 -2.35
C LYS A 617 -17.68 26.14 -3.58
#